data_AF-A0A7C7UE58-F1
#
_entry.id   AF-A0A7C7UE58-F1
#
_cell.length_a   1.000
_cell.length_b   1.000
_cell.length_c   1.000
_cell.angle_alpha   90.00
_cell.angle_beta   90.00
_cell.angle_gamma   90.00
#
_symmetry.space_group_name_H-M   'P 1'
#
loop_
_entity.id
_entity.type
_entity.pdbx_description
1 polymer ?
#
loop_
_entity_poly.entity_id
_entity_poly.type
_entity_poly.pdbx_seq_one_letter_code
_entity_poly.pdbx_strand_id
1 'polypeptide(L)' 'HANFIVNTGGATAAEIEGLIEQVRAEVERRFGVQLIPEVHRVGVEAAE' A
#
# COMPACT_ATOMS: atom_id res chain seq x y z
N HIS A 1 8.99 9.99 7.75
CA HIS A 1 9.14 8.64 8.33
C HIS A 1 8.68 7.63 7.30
N ALA A 2 9.51 6.67 6.89
CA ALA A 2 9.25 5.85 5.68
C ALA A 2 7.98 4.99 5.75
N ASN A 3 7.62 4.50 6.95
CA ASN A 3 6.43 3.65 7.12
C ASN A 3 5.09 4.41 7.08
N PHE A 4 5.11 5.74 6.92
CA PHE A 4 3.88 6.52 6.80
C PHE A 4 3.52 6.65 5.32
N ILE A 5 2.37 6.11 4.96
CA ILE A 5 1.71 6.41 3.70
C ILE A 5 0.70 7.53 3.98
N VAL A 6 0.97 8.71 3.43
CA VAL A 6 0.20 9.92 3.70
C VAL A 6 -0.57 10.32 2.45
N ASN A 7 -1.87 10.52 2.60
CA ASN A 7 -2.66 11.20 1.59
C ASN A 7 -2.40 12.71 1.69
N THR A 8 -1.68 13.28 0.72
CA THR A 8 -1.42 14.73 0.65
C THR A 8 -2.59 15.54 0.06
N GLY A 9 -3.68 14.86 -0.30
CA GLY A 9 -4.89 15.42 -0.90
C GLY A 9 -5.31 14.59 -2.12
N GLY A 10 -6.59 14.25 -2.20
CA GLY A 10 -7.20 13.63 -3.40
C GLY A 10 -6.91 12.15 -3.64
N ALA A 11 -6.02 11.50 -2.86
CA ALA A 11 -5.74 10.09 -3.06
C ALA A 11 -6.95 9.21 -2.70
N THR A 12 -7.22 8.24 -3.56
CA THR A 12 -8.24 7.20 -3.43
C THR A 12 -7.70 6.00 -2.63
N ALA A 13 -8.60 5.13 -2.18
CA ALA A 13 -8.22 3.87 -1.53
C ALA A 13 -7.37 2.99 -2.46
N ALA A 14 -7.73 2.90 -3.74
CA ALA A 14 -7.00 2.13 -4.75
C ALA A 14 -5.56 2.62 -4.93
N GLU A 15 -5.33 3.94 -4.93
CA GLU A 15 -3.98 4.52 -5.05
C GLU A 15 -3.13 4.23 -3.80
N ILE A 16 -3.72 4.30 -2.61
CA ILE A 16 -3.02 3.95 -1.35
C ILE A 16 -2.67 2.46 -1.33
N GLU A 17 -3.59 1.59 -1.72
CA GLU A 17 -3.34 0.14 -1.80
C GLU A 17 -2.28 -0.22 -2.85
N GLY A 18 -2.29 0.46 -4.01
CA GLY A 18 -1.27 0.31 -5.03
C GLY A 18 0.12 0.71 -4.52
N LEU A 19 0.22 1.81 -3.76
CA LEU A 19 1.48 2.23 -3.16
C LEU A 19 1.98 1.23 -2.11
N ILE A 20 1.08 0.67 -1.28
CA ILE A 20 1.43 -0.40 -0.33
C ILE A 20 2.07 -1.57 -1.09
N GLU A 21 1.44 -2.04 -2.17
CA GLU A 21 1.94 -3.20 -2.91
C GLU A 21 3.27 -2.92 -3.60
N GLN A 22 3.44 -1.72 -4.17
CA GLN A 22 4.71 -1.30 -4.77
C GLN A 22 5.86 -1.33 -3.76
N VAL A 23 5.63 -0.83 -2.54
CA VAL A 23 6.64 -0.85 -1.47
C VAL A 23 6.97 -2.28 -1.04
N ARG A 24 5.96 -3.14 -0.90
CA ARG A 24 6.15 -4.56 -0.54
C ARG A 24 7.01 -5.28 -1.58
N ALA A 25 6.67 -5.15 -2.86
CA ALA A 25 7.40 -5.76 -3.95
C ALA A 25 8.85 -5.27 -4.02
N GLU A 26 9.08 -3.97 -3.81
CA GLU A 26 10.43 -3.41 -3.87
C GLU A 26 11.31 -3.84 -2.68
N VAL A 27 10.73 -3.98 -1.48
CA VAL A 27 11.45 -4.49 -0.32
C VAL A 27 11.78 -5.98 -0.49
N GLU A 28 10.85 -6.78 -0.99
CA GLU A 28 11.10 -8.18 -1.30
C GLU A 28 12.21 -8.32 -2.36
N ARG A 29 12.14 -7.53 -3.44
CA ARG A 29 13.14 -7.57 -4.53
C ARG A 29 14.54 -7.18 -4.05
N ARG A 30 14.67 -6.17 -3.18
CA ARG A 30 15.96 -5.64 -2.74
C ARG A 30 16.58 -6.42 -1.59
N PHE A 31 15.76 -6.94 -0.69
CA PHE A 31 16.21 -7.47 0.59
C PHE A 31 15.79 -8.93 0.83
N GLY A 32 14.94 -9.51 -0.03
CA GLY A 32 14.39 -10.85 0.16
C GLY A 32 13.41 -10.93 1.33
N VAL A 33 12.88 -9.80 1.79
CA VAL A 33 11.97 -9.71 2.95
C VAL A 33 10.55 -9.44 2.50
N GLN A 34 9.63 -10.32 2.89
CA GLN A 34 8.21 -10.15 2.63
C GLN A 34 7.55 -9.33 3.74
N LEU A 35 7.10 -8.11 3.39
CA LEU A 35 6.34 -7.28 4.31
C LEU A 35 4.88 -7.73 4.40
N ILE A 36 4.36 -7.81 5.62
CA ILE A 36 2.95 -8.11 5.90
C ILE A 36 2.28 -6.81 6.33
N PRO A 37 1.21 -6.35 5.65
CA PRO A 37 0.48 -5.15 6.07
C PRO A 37 -0.13 -5.31 7.46
N GLU A 38 0.07 -4.33 8.34
CA GLU A 38 -0.62 -4.24 9.64
C GLU A 38 -2.04 -3.69 9.50
N VAL A 39 -2.25 -2.84 8.49
CA VAL A 39 -3.53 -2.17 8.25
C VAL A 39 -4.59 -3.15 7.73
N HIS A 40 -5.81 -3.02 8.25
CA HIS A 40 -6.97 -3.74 7.73
C HIS A 40 -7.59 -2.98 6.57
N ARG A 41 -7.92 -3.70 5.49
CA ARG A 41 -8.69 -3.17 4.36
C ARG A 41 -10.15 -3.51 4.54
N VAL A 42 -11.03 -2.55 4.31
CA VAL A 42 -12.48 -2.71 4.45
C VAL A 42 -13.18 -2.11 3.23
N GLY A 43 -14.35 -2.66 2.90
CA GLY A 43 -15.11 -2.28 1.70
C GLY A 43 -14.96 -3.31 0.59
N VAL A 44 -15.54 -2.98 -0.56
CA VAL A 44 -15.43 -3.76 -1.79
C VAL A 44 -14.71 -2.91 -2.83
N GLU A 45 -14.09 -3.55 -3.81
CA GLU A 45 -13.58 -2.84 -4.98
C GLU A 45 -14.73 -2.07 -5.64
N ALA A 46 -14.47 -0.84 -6.04
CA ALA A 46 -15.46 -0.05 -6.77
C ALA A 46 -15.76 -0.78 -8.08
N ALA A 47 -17.05 -1.09 -8.31
CA ALA A 47 -17.50 -1.54 -9.62
C ALA A 47 -17.30 -0.42 -10.64
N GLU A 48 -16.81 -0.77 -11.83
CA GLU A 48 -16.68 0.15 -12.98
C GLU A 48 -18.03 0.75 -13.41
#